data_AF-A0A5D6XPS8-F1
#
_entry.id   AF-A0A5D6XPS8-F1
#
_cell.length_a   1.000
_cell.length_b   1.000
_cell.length_c   1.000
_cell.angle_alpha   90.00
_cell.angle_beta   90.00
_cell.angle_gamma   90.00
#
_symmetry.space_group_name_H-M   'P 1'
#
loop_
_entity.id
_entity.type
_entity.pdbx_description
1 polymer ?
#
loop_
_entity_poly.entity_id
_entity_poly.type
_entity_poly.pdbx_seq_one_letter_code
_entity_poly.pdbx_strand_id
1 'polypeptide(L)'
;MRAAPVLDTSVVAFVWPVVAYVALFSLLPHKELRFVFNAIPILNMAAAVGLAKLYRARDKVGRPGVFFVLAARANYPGGEAFQFLHQYAQSERHLARTVHIDVLAAMTGVSRFGEEFDPTWRYSKDESATTLDALRGFDYLLTAQAPSAFVDAFELVGEFAAFERVELRTFPPQILTKSSVFVLKNKRLATPSGDVSHA
;
A
#
# COMPACT_ATOMS: atom_id res chain seq x y z
N MET A 1 13.78 27.52 -32.84
CA MET A 1 12.69 27.23 -31.88
C MET A 1 13.20 27.50 -30.46
N ARG A 2 12.68 28.52 -29.77
CA ARG A 2 13.04 28.79 -28.36
C ARG A 2 12.54 27.63 -27.49
N ALA A 3 13.37 27.15 -26.57
CA ALA A 3 12.95 26.17 -25.57
C ALA A 3 11.80 26.79 -24.77
N ALA A 4 10.63 26.13 -24.79
CA ALA A 4 9.52 26.57 -23.95
C ALA A 4 9.97 26.43 -22.48
N PRO A 5 9.74 27.45 -21.63
CA PRO A 5 10.09 27.36 -20.23
C PRO A 5 9.36 26.18 -19.58
N VAL A 6 10.09 25.43 -18.76
CA VAL A 6 9.56 24.28 -18.02
C VAL A 6 8.47 24.72 -17.05
N LEU A 7 8.63 25.90 -16.43
CA LEU A 7 7.62 26.54 -15.60
C LEU A 7 6.68 27.40 -16.47
N ASP A 8 5.39 27.11 -16.39
CA ASP A 8 4.35 27.95 -17.00
C ASP A 8 3.80 28.92 -15.97
N THR A 9 3.98 30.22 -16.16
CA THR A 9 3.50 31.23 -15.23
C THR A 9 1.98 31.18 -15.07
N SER A 10 1.26 30.79 -16.14
CA SER A 10 -0.20 30.62 -16.09
C SER A 10 -0.61 29.46 -15.19
N VAL A 11 0.13 28.35 -15.17
CA VAL A 11 -0.15 27.21 -14.29
C VAL A 11 0.21 27.54 -12.84
N VAL A 12 1.34 28.22 -12.62
CA VAL A 12 1.81 28.61 -11.28
C VAL A 12 0.78 29.49 -10.56
N ALA A 13 0.11 30.40 -11.29
CA ALA A 13 -0.94 31.25 -10.73
C ALA A 13 -2.09 30.45 -10.07
N PHE A 14 -2.44 29.28 -10.62
CA PHE A 14 -3.46 28.40 -10.06
C PHE A 14 -2.92 27.43 -9.01
N VAL A 15 -1.66 27.01 -9.13
CA VAL A 15 -1.07 25.98 -8.25
C VAL A 15 -0.60 26.56 -6.92
N TRP A 16 -0.07 27.78 -6.88
CA TRP A 16 0.51 28.32 -5.64
C TRP A 16 -0.50 28.42 -4.47
N PRO A 17 -1.77 28.86 -4.66
CA PRO A 17 -2.73 28.92 -3.55
C PRO A 17 -3.08 27.52 -3.03
N VAL A 18 -3.10 26.53 -3.94
CA VAL A 18 -3.34 25.13 -3.60
C VAL A 18 -2.17 24.56 -2.80
N VAL A 19 -0.92 24.85 -3.21
CA VAL A 19 0.26 24.42 -2.44
C VAL A 19 0.27 25.07 -1.06
N ALA A 20 -0.04 26.38 -0.97
CA ALA A 20 -0.15 27.06 0.31
C ALA A 20 -1.25 26.46 1.20
N TYR A 21 -2.43 26.17 0.62
CA TYR A 21 -3.52 25.47 1.29
C TYR A 21 -3.09 24.11 1.84
N VAL A 22 -2.48 23.25 1.02
CA VAL A 22 -2.00 21.93 1.47
C VAL A 22 -0.91 22.07 2.54
N ALA A 23 -0.01 23.04 2.42
CA ALA A 23 1.03 23.29 3.42
C ALA A 23 0.44 23.69 4.78
N LEU A 24 -0.55 24.58 4.79
CA LEU A 24 -1.25 24.97 6.02
C LEU A 24 -1.99 23.78 6.65
N PHE A 25 -2.70 23.00 5.85
CA PHE A 25 -3.40 21.80 6.33
C PHE A 25 -2.44 20.68 6.79
N SER A 26 -1.20 20.66 6.27
CA SER A 26 -0.17 19.70 6.71
C SER A 26 0.31 19.95 8.14
N LEU A 27 0.07 21.15 8.69
CA LEU A 27 0.39 21.49 10.08
C LEU A 27 -0.70 21.03 11.07
N LEU A 28 -1.84 20.52 10.59
CA LEU A 28 -2.89 20.03 11.46
C LEU A 28 -2.49 18.68 12.10
N PRO A 29 -2.72 18.50 13.42
CA PRO A 29 -2.47 17.22 14.09
C PRO A 29 -3.32 16.08 13.54
N HIS A 30 -4.57 16.39 13.16
CA HIS A 30 -5.51 15.45 12.58
C HIS A 30 -5.43 15.50 11.05
N LYS A 31 -5.14 14.36 10.44
CA LYS A 31 -5.04 14.21 8.98
C LYS A 31 -6.24 13.45 8.46
N GLU A 32 -7.03 14.10 7.64
CA GLU A 32 -8.14 13.46 6.92
C GLU A 32 -8.04 13.77 5.44
N LEU A 33 -8.32 12.76 4.60
CA LEU A 33 -8.26 12.90 3.14
C LEU A 33 -9.19 14.02 2.63
N ARG A 34 -10.31 14.26 3.32
CA ARG A 34 -11.28 15.29 2.92
C ARG A 34 -10.69 16.70 2.91
N PHE A 35 -9.65 16.95 3.72
CA PHE A 35 -8.97 18.25 3.80
C PHE A 35 -8.13 18.58 2.58
N VAL A 36 -7.85 17.61 1.71
CA VAL A 36 -7.05 17.82 0.49
C VAL A 36 -7.85 17.55 -0.77
N PHE A 37 -9.11 17.14 -0.66
CA PHE A 37 -9.93 16.74 -1.81
C PHE A 37 -10.11 17.87 -2.83
N ASN A 38 -10.25 19.11 -2.35
CA ASN A 38 -10.39 20.29 -3.19
C ASN A 38 -9.10 20.64 -3.95
N ALA A 39 -7.94 20.16 -3.50
CA ALA A 39 -6.68 20.36 -4.20
C ALA A 39 -6.55 19.44 -5.43
N ILE A 40 -7.21 18.27 -5.41
CA ILE A 40 -7.03 17.21 -6.42
C ILE A 40 -7.25 17.72 -7.86
N PRO A 41 -8.34 18.45 -8.19
CA PRO A 41 -8.57 18.88 -9.58
C PRO A 41 -7.45 19.77 -10.14
N ILE A 42 -6.97 20.73 -9.33
CA ILE A 42 -5.92 21.67 -9.76
C ILE A 42 -4.56 20.97 -9.84
N LEU A 43 -4.26 20.07 -8.89
CA LEU A 43 -3.05 19.25 -8.95
C LEU A 43 -3.05 18.32 -10.16
N ASN A 44 -4.18 17.70 -10.50
CA ASN A 44 -4.33 16.85 -11.69
C ASN A 44 -4.16 17.66 -12.98
N MET A 45 -4.74 18.87 -13.06
CA MET A 45 -4.52 19.78 -14.18
C MET A 45 -3.03 20.12 -14.32
N ALA A 46 -2.35 20.48 -13.23
CA ALA A 46 -0.94 20.81 -13.23
C ALA A 46 -0.07 19.60 -13.67
N ALA A 47 -0.38 18.41 -13.16
CA ALA A 47 0.27 17.17 -13.54
C ALA A 47 0.06 16.85 -15.04
N ALA A 48 -1.14 17.03 -15.57
CA ALA A 48 -1.45 16.81 -16.98
C ALA A 48 -0.68 17.76 -17.90
N VAL A 49 -0.62 19.05 -17.56
CA VAL A 49 0.17 20.04 -18.33
C VAL A 49 1.66 19.71 -18.23
N GLY A 50 2.16 19.36 -17.05
CA GLY A 50 3.54 18.94 -16.84
C GLY A 50 3.91 17.70 -17.66
N LEU A 51 3.05 16.68 -17.67
CA LEU A 51 3.24 15.45 -18.44
C LEU A 51 3.20 15.73 -19.95
N ALA A 52 2.28 16.58 -20.42
CA ALA A 52 2.20 16.96 -21.83
C ALA A 52 3.47 17.69 -22.30
N LYS A 53 4.03 18.57 -21.47
CA LYS A 53 5.31 19.24 -21.75
C LYS A 53 6.48 18.26 -21.72
N LEU A 54 6.53 17.37 -20.74
CA LEU A 54 7.56 16.34 -20.63
C LEU A 54 7.53 15.38 -21.83
N TYR A 55 6.35 14.97 -22.26
CA TYR A 55 6.17 14.10 -23.42
C TYR A 55 6.70 14.77 -24.71
N ARG A 56 6.44 16.07 -24.89
CA ARG A 56 6.97 16.86 -26.02
C ARG A 56 8.49 17.08 -25.94
N ALA A 57 9.06 17.05 -24.74
CA ALA A 57 10.49 17.23 -24.49
C ALA A 57 11.22 15.92 -24.14
N ARG A 58 10.63 14.76 -24.47
CA ARG A 58 11.08 13.43 -24.04
C ARG A 58 12.52 13.08 -24.43
N ASP A 59 13.04 13.69 -25.48
CA ASP A 59 14.41 13.46 -25.98
C ASP A 59 15.45 14.34 -25.26
N LYS A 60 15.03 15.30 -24.41
CA LYS A 60 15.90 16.32 -23.79
C LYS A 60 15.79 16.39 -22.27
N VAL A 61 14.76 15.81 -21.68
CA VAL A 61 14.50 15.88 -20.24
C VAL A 61 14.54 14.46 -19.68
N GLY A 62 15.32 14.26 -18.61
CA GLY A 62 15.28 13.03 -17.81
C GLY A 62 13.86 12.75 -17.29
N ARG A 63 13.61 11.62 -16.63
CA ARG A 63 12.25 11.20 -16.24
C ARG A 63 11.94 11.44 -14.74
N PRO A 64 11.94 12.68 -14.20
CA PRO A 64 11.62 12.90 -12.79
C PRO A 64 10.17 12.50 -12.46
N GLY A 65 9.24 12.63 -13.42
CA GLY A 65 7.87 12.13 -13.24
C GLY A 65 7.81 10.61 -13.02
N VAL A 66 8.67 9.84 -13.69
CA VAL A 66 8.75 8.38 -13.48
C VAL A 66 9.26 8.07 -12.08
N PHE A 67 10.23 8.84 -11.56
CA PHE A 67 10.71 8.68 -10.19
C PHE A 67 9.58 8.79 -9.16
N PHE A 68 8.75 9.83 -9.24
CA PHE A 68 7.63 9.99 -8.31
C PHE A 68 6.54 8.93 -8.47
N VAL A 69 6.30 8.43 -9.68
CA VAL A 69 5.40 7.28 -9.91
C VAL A 69 5.96 6.01 -9.26
N LEU A 70 7.27 5.76 -9.40
CA LEU A 70 7.94 4.64 -8.75
C LEU A 70 7.96 4.77 -7.23
N ALA A 71 8.02 5.98 -6.68
CA ALA A 71 7.86 6.20 -5.24
C ALA A 71 6.41 5.96 -4.79
N ALA A 72 5.43 6.47 -5.55
CA ALA A 72 4.02 6.33 -5.22
C ALA A 72 3.54 4.87 -5.20
N ARG A 73 4.08 4.01 -6.08
CA ARG A 73 3.72 2.57 -6.08
C ARG A 73 4.08 1.90 -4.74
N ALA A 74 5.15 2.33 -4.10
CA ALA A 74 5.64 1.75 -2.85
C ALA A 74 4.79 2.17 -1.63
N ASN A 75 3.74 2.99 -1.82
CA ASN A 75 2.79 3.34 -0.76
C ASN A 75 1.65 2.32 -0.59
N TYR A 76 1.60 1.27 -1.42
CA TYR A 76 0.50 0.29 -1.42
C TYR A 76 0.92 -1.17 -1.12
N PRO A 77 1.79 -1.43 -0.12
CA PRO A 77 2.21 -2.79 0.20
C PRO A 77 1.08 -3.70 0.69
N GLY A 78 0.02 -3.17 1.31
CA GLY A 78 -1.13 -3.96 1.73
C GLY A 78 -1.89 -4.57 0.56
N GLY A 79 -2.05 -3.82 -0.54
CA GLY A 79 -2.65 -4.34 -1.77
C GLY A 79 -1.80 -5.43 -2.43
N GLU A 80 -0.47 -5.24 -2.47
CA GLU A 80 0.48 -6.23 -2.98
C GLU A 80 0.47 -7.51 -2.14
N ALA A 81 0.51 -7.37 -0.81
CA ALA A 81 0.43 -8.48 0.13
C ALA A 81 -0.86 -9.29 -0.02
N PHE A 82 -1.98 -8.61 -0.28
CA PHE A 82 -3.27 -9.26 -0.50
C PHE A 82 -3.30 -10.06 -1.78
N GLN A 83 -2.87 -9.45 -2.89
CA GLN A 83 -2.74 -10.15 -4.17
C GLN A 83 -1.83 -11.38 -4.05
N PHE A 84 -0.70 -11.24 -3.35
CA PHE A 84 0.20 -12.35 -3.08
C PHE A 84 -0.46 -13.46 -2.27
N LEU A 85 -1.23 -13.14 -1.22
CA LEU A 85 -1.94 -14.14 -0.42
C LEU A 85 -2.84 -15.01 -1.29
N HIS A 86 -3.65 -14.41 -2.16
CA HIS A 86 -4.51 -15.17 -3.06
C HIS A 86 -3.70 -16.03 -4.03
N GLN A 87 -2.61 -15.50 -4.59
CA GLN A 87 -1.73 -16.28 -5.46
C GLN A 87 -1.08 -17.47 -4.74
N TYR A 88 -0.60 -17.26 -3.52
CA TYR A 88 0.03 -18.28 -2.68
C TYR A 88 -0.97 -19.38 -2.30
N ALA A 89 -2.19 -19.00 -1.94
CA ALA A 89 -3.23 -19.92 -1.47
C ALA A 89 -4.23 -20.35 -2.55
N GLN A 90 -3.89 -20.25 -3.84
CA GLN A 90 -4.79 -20.64 -4.95
C GLN A 90 -5.28 -22.10 -4.82
N SER A 91 -4.44 -23.02 -4.34
CA SER A 91 -4.84 -24.42 -4.11
C SER A 91 -5.85 -24.58 -2.98
N GLU A 92 -5.93 -23.62 -2.06
CA GLU A 92 -6.84 -23.58 -0.93
C GLU A 92 -8.13 -22.78 -1.22
N ARG A 93 -8.33 -22.33 -2.46
CA ARG A 93 -9.50 -21.52 -2.88
C ARG A 93 -10.84 -22.14 -2.50
N HIS A 94 -10.93 -23.47 -2.54
CA HIS A 94 -12.15 -24.22 -2.24
C HIS A 94 -12.33 -24.57 -0.75
N LEU A 95 -11.30 -24.30 0.07
CA LEU A 95 -11.34 -24.55 1.51
C LEU A 95 -11.82 -23.30 2.23
N ALA A 96 -12.70 -23.48 3.20
CA ALA A 96 -13.14 -22.38 4.04
C ALA A 96 -11.95 -21.83 4.84
N ARG A 97 -11.61 -20.55 4.61
CA ARG A 97 -10.49 -19.87 5.28
C ARG A 97 -10.90 -18.55 5.87
N THR A 98 -10.21 -18.15 6.94
CA THR A 98 -10.39 -16.84 7.58
C THR A 98 -9.11 -16.01 7.50
N VAL A 99 -9.25 -14.76 7.08
CA VAL A 99 -8.12 -13.83 6.94
C VAL A 99 -8.37 -12.62 7.83
N HIS A 100 -7.41 -12.30 8.70
CA HIS A 100 -7.41 -11.03 9.41
C HIS A 100 -6.58 -10.00 8.65
N ILE A 101 -7.13 -8.80 8.51
CA ILE A 101 -6.51 -7.67 7.82
C ILE A 101 -6.34 -6.55 8.84
N ASP A 102 -5.08 -6.28 9.18
CA ASP A 102 -4.68 -5.25 10.11
C ASP A 102 -4.84 -3.84 9.51
N VAL A 103 -4.85 -2.83 10.37
CA VAL A 103 -5.17 -1.44 10.00
C VAL A 103 -4.24 -0.92 8.91
N LEU A 104 -2.93 -1.13 9.04
CA LEU A 104 -1.97 -0.65 8.04
C LEU A 104 -2.17 -1.33 6.68
N ALA A 105 -2.46 -2.63 6.66
CA ALA A 105 -2.72 -3.35 5.43
C ALA A 105 -4.00 -2.81 4.75
N ALA A 106 -5.06 -2.58 5.53
CA ALA A 106 -6.29 -1.94 5.06
C ALA A 106 -6.04 -0.53 4.48
N MET A 107 -5.23 0.29 5.15
CA MET A 107 -4.90 1.64 4.71
C MET A 107 -4.01 1.69 3.46
N THR A 108 -3.27 0.61 3.17
CA THR A 108 -2.28 0.54 2.09
C THR A 108 -2.70 -0.38 0.94
N GLY A 109 -4.00 -0.59 0.74
CA GLY A 109 -4.54 -1.15 -0.50
C GLY A 109 -5.41 -2.40 -0.38
N VAL A 110 -5.63 -2.95 0.82
CA VAL A 110 -6.57 -4.07 0.99
C VAL A 110 -8.02 -3.58 0.87
N SER A 111 -8.67 -3.99 -0.21
CA SER A 111 -10.05 -3.62 -0.52
C SER A 111 -10.92 -4.83 -0.85
N ARG A 112 -12.24 -4.68 -0.72
CA ARG A 112 -13.21 -5.73 -1.04
C ARG A 112 -13.19 -6.15 -2.52
N PHE A 113 -12.78 -5.26 -3.43
CA PHE A 113 -12.62 -5.59 -4.85
C PHE A 113 -11.47 -6.58 -5.10
N GLY A 114 -10.54 -6.71 -4.15
CA GLY A 114 -9.46 -7.69 -4.22
C GLY A 114 -9.80 -9.04 -3.56
N GLU A 115 -11.01 -9.24 -3.04
CA GLU A 115 -11.41 -10.51 -2.41
C GLU A 115 -11.70 -11.56 -3.50
N GLU A 116 -10.67 -12.33 -3.90
CA GLU A 116 -10.79 -13.26 -5.04
C GLU A 116 -11.56 -14.56 -4.73
N PHE A 117 -11.64 -14.97 -3.46
CA PHE A 117 -12.14 -16.29 -3.02
C PHE A 117 -13.48 -16.22 -2.27
N ASP A 118 -14.26 -15.18 -2.53
CA ASP A 118 -15.65 -15.08 -2.06
C ASP A 118 -16.52 -16.19 -2.72
N PRO A 119 -17.48 -16.82 -2.00
CA PRO A 119 -17.83 -16.63 -0.58
C PRO A 119 -17.10 -17.60 0.38
N THR A 120 -16.18 -18.40 -0.15
CA THR A 120 -15.52 -19.48 0.60
C THR A 120 -14.60 -18.94 1.69
N TRP A 121 -13.93 -17.82 1.41
CA TRP A 121 -13.05 -17.14 2.35
C TRP A 121 -13.77 -16.00 3.07
N ARG A 122 -13.42 -15.78 4.34
CA ARG A 122 -13.93 -14.69 5.16
C ARG A 122 -12.81 -13.73 5.54
N TYR A 123 -12.97 -12.48 5.16
CA TYR A 123 -12.01 -11.41 5.42
C TYR A 123 -12.52 -10.53 6.57
N SER A 124 -11.74 -10.41 7.65
CA SER A 124 -12.08 -9.62 8.84
C SER A 124 -11.11 -8.46 9.00
N LYS A 125 -11.67 -7.27 9.25
CA LYS A 125 -10.95 -6.04 9.60
C LYS A 125 -11.18 -5.64 11.05
N ASP A 126 -11.39 -6.62 11.93
CA ASP A 126 -11.65 -6.35 13.34
C ASP A 126 -10.44 -5.68 14.01
N GLU A 127 -10.48 -4.36 14.11
CA GLU A 127 -9.40 -3.54 14.69
C GLU A 127 -9.17 -3.81 16.19
N SER A 128 -10.12 -4.48 16.86
CA SER A 128 -9.98 -4.85 18.28
C SER A 128 -9.09 -6.08 18.50
N ALA A 129 -8.90 -6.90 17.46
CA ALA A 129 -8.11 -8.12 17.51
C ALA A 129 -6.60 -7.83 17.43
N THR A 130 -6.04 -7.35 18.53
CA THR A 130 -4.62 -6.95 18.62
C THR A 130 -3.73 -7.97 19.33
N THR A 131 -4.34 -8.88 20.11
CA THR A 131 -3.63 -9.90 20.89
C THR A 131 -3.44 -11.19 20.10
N LEU A 132 -2.35 -11.92 20.40
CA LEU A 132 -2.08 -13.20 19.77
C LEU A 132 -3.25 -14.19 19.92
N ASP A 133 -3.90 -14.22 21.07
CA ASP A 133 -5.02 -15.14 21.33
C ASP A 133 -6.25 -14.83 20.47
N ALA A 134 -6.56 -13.55 20.24
CA ALA A 134 -7.62 -13.16 19.31
C ALA A 134 -7.25 -13.52 17.86
N LEU A 135 -5.98 -13.34 17.49
CA LEU A 135 -5.49 -13.59 16.13
C LEU A 135 -5.34 -15.09 15.80
N ARG A 136 -5.14 -15.95 16.80
CA ARG A 136 -5.02 -17.42 16.64
C ARG A 136 -6.22 -18.10 15.97
N GLY A 137 -7.38 -17.45 15.97
CA GLY A 137 -8.59 -17.94 15.29
C GLY A 137 -8.56 -17.78 13.77
N PHE A 138 -7.61 -17.02 13.23
CA PHE A 138 -7.47 -16.78 11.80
C PHE A 138 -6.48 -17.73 11.15
N ASP A 139 -6.76 -18.12 9.91
CA ASP A 139 -5.91 -18.97 9.08
C ASP A 139 -4.74 -18.19 8.48
N TYR A 140 -5.01 -16.94 8.06
CA TYR A 140 -4.02 -16.03 7.51
C TYR A 140 -4.10 -14.65 8.17
N LEU A 141 -2.95 -14.01 8.33
CA LEU A 141 -2.85 -12.65 8.85
C LEU A 141 -2.13 -11.76 7.84
N LEU A 142 -2.70 -10.58 7.55
CA LEU A 142 -1.99 -9.45 6.96
C LEU A 142 -1.77 -8.42 8.07
N THR A 143 -0.54 -8.32 8.59
CA THR A 143 -0.25 -7.47 9.76
C THR A 143 0.97 -6.58 9.57
N ALA A 144 1.00 -5.45 10.27
CA ALA A 144 2.18 -4.60 10.39
C ALA A 144 3.10 -4.99 11.56
N GLN A 145 2.61 -5.85 12.45
CA GLN A 145 3.37 -6.31 13.60
C GLN A 145 4.51 -7.22 13.14
N ALA A 146 5.66 -7.10 13.81
CA ALA A 146 6.85 -7.86 13.45
C ALA A 146 6.56 -9.39 13.56
N PRO A 147 7.01 -10.21 12.59
CA PRO A 147 6.78 -11.65 12.62
C PRO A 147 7.30 -12.34 13.89
N SER A 148 8.29 -11.74 14.57
CA SER A 148 8.83 -12.21 15.85
C SER A 148 7.77 -12.34 16.96
N ALA A 149 6.68 -11.55 16.90
CA ALA A 149 5.58 -11.63 17.86
C ALA A 149 4.68 -12.86 17.68
N PHE A 150 4.77 -13.54 16.52
CA PHE A 150 3.85 -14.62 16.13
C PHE A 150 4.53 -15.97 15.93
N VAL A 151 5.84 -16.08 16.17
CA VAL A 151 6.64 -17.26 15.83
C VAL A 151 6.07 -18.55 16.42
N ASP A 152 5.38 -18.50 17.55
CA ASP A 152 4.80 -19.69 18.18
C ASP A 152 3.58 -20.25 17.42
N ALA A 153 2.76 -19.39 16.82
CA ALA A 153 1.47 -19.77 16.23
C ALA A 153 1.43 -19.63 14.71
N PHE A 154 2.25 -18.76 14.13
CA PHE A 154 2.24 -18.45 12.71
C PHE A 154 3.62 -18.61 12.09
N GLU A 155 3.63 -18.93 10.80
CA GLU A 155 4.79 -18.91 9.93
C GLU A 155 4.73 -17.70 8.99
N LEU A 156 5.89 -17.09 8.73
CA LEU A 156 6.01 -16.00 7.77
C LEU A 156 5.99 -16.56 6.36
N VAL A 157 5.06 -16.06 5.53
CA VAL A 157 4.91 -16.46 4.13
C VAL A 157 5.42 -15.39 3.17
N GLY A 158 5.22 -14.12 3.50
CA GLY A 158 5.65 -13.01 2.65
C GLY A 158 5.89 -11.72 3.43
N GLU A 159 6.80 -10.89 2.94
CA GLU A 159 7.20 -9.62 3.52
C GLU A 159 7.19 -8.53 2.46
N PHE A 160 6.51 -7.42 2.75
CA PHE A 160 6.23 -6.35 1.78
C PHE A 160 6.72 -5.01 2.30
N ALA A 161 7.53 -4.34 1.48
CA ALA A 161 8.18 -3.10 1.83
C ALA A 161 7.35 -1.88 1.42
N ALA A 162 7.21 -0.92 2.33
CA ALA A 162 6.63 0.40 2.08
C ALA A 162 7.72 1.42 1.75
N PHE A 163 7.33 2.51 1.08
CA PHE A 163 8.12 3.73 1.02
C PHE A 163 8.46 4.25 2.42
N GLU A 164 9.74 4.56 2.64
CA GLU A 164 10.20 5.19 3.88
C GLU A 164 10.65 6.63 3.62
N ARG A 165 11.61 6.83 2.72
CA ARG A 165 12.16 8.16 2.40
C ARG A 165 12.84 8.19 1.04
N VAL A 166 13.06 9.41 0.54
CA VAL A 166 13.95 9.67 -0.60
C VAL A 166 15.32 10.12 -0.08
N GLU A 167 16.37 9.44 -0.54
CA GLU A 167 17.76 9.84 -0.28
C GLU A 167 18.28 10.73 -1.39
N LEU A 168 18.45 12.02 -1.07
CA LEU A 168 18.95 13.05 -1.99
C LEU A 168 20.49 13.19 -1.96
N ARG A 169 21.17 12.49 -1.05
CA ARG A 169 22.64 12.56 -0.92
C ARG A 169 23.37 11.85 -2.06
N THR A 170 22.68 10.93 -2.74
CA THR A 170 23.21 10.14 -3.86
C THR A 170 22.58 10.65 -5.15
N PHE A 171 23.34 10.74 -6.24
CA PHE A 171 22.83 11.04 -7.57
C PHE A 171 22.99 9.80 -8.48
N PRO A 172 21.90 9.23 -9.03
CA PRO A 172 20.51 9.70 -8.92
C PRO A 172 19.89 9.46 -7.53
N PRO A 173 18.85 10.23 -7.15
CA PRO A 173 18.12 10.03 -5.90
C PRO A 173 17.60 8.59 -5.78
N GLN A 174 17.65 8.04 -4.57
CA GLN A 174 17.20 6.67 -4.31
C GLN A 174 15.94 6.68 -3.44
N ILE A 175 15.00 5.79 -3.76
CA ILE A 175 13.83 5.52 -2.92
C ILE A 175 14.23 4.40 -1.98
N LEU A 176 14.18 4.67 -0.68
CA LEU A 176 14.39 3.67 0.35
C LEU A 176 13.05 3.14 0.82
N THR A 177 13.01 1.82 1.01
CA THR A 177 11.83 1.10 1.43
C THR A 177 12.13 0.27 2.65
N LYS A 178 11.14 0.11 3.52
CA LYS A 178 11.22 -0.67 4.75
C LYS A 178 10.05 -1.63 4.83
N SER A 179 10.30 -2.84 5.30
CA SER A 179 9.27 -3.84 5.58
C SER A 179 8.18 -3.28 6.48
N SER A 180 6.93 -3.43 6.05
CA SER A 180 5.78 -2.80 6.71
C SER A 180 4.57 -3.71 6.85
N VAL A 181 4.36 -4.64 5.91
CA VAL A 181 3.24 -5.57 5.92
C VAL A 181 3.79 -6.97 5.74
N PHE A 182 3.30 -7.89 6.56
CA PHE A 182 3.68 -9.29 6.57
C PHE A 182 2.45 -10.15 6.33
N VAL A 183 2.61 -11.19 5.53
CA VAL A 183 1.62 -12.24 5.35
C VAL A 183 2.06 -13.44 6.16
N LEU A 184 1.24 -13.83 7.13
CA LEU A 184 1.49 -14.95 8.02
C LEU A 184 0.44 -16.04 7.79
N LYS A 185 0.86 -17.30 7.87
CA LYS A 185 -0.01 -18.48 7.81
C LYS A 185 -0.03 -19.16 9.16
N ASN A 186 -1.19 -19.61 9.60
CA ASN A 186 -1.33 -20.29 10.87
C ASN A 186 -0.71 -21.69 10.79
N LYS A 187 0.18 -22.02 11.71
CA LYS A 187 0.88 -23.32 11.75
C LYS A 187 -0.08 -24.50 11.92
N ARG A 188 -1.27 -24.27 12.47
CA ARG A 188 -2.32 -25.30 12.59
C ARG A 188 -2.76 -25.87 11.24
N LEU A 189 -2.55 -25.13 10.15
CA LEU A 189 -2.84 -25.59 8.79
C LEU A 189 -1.78 -26.52 8.21
N ALA A 190 -0.56 -26.52 8.76
CA ALA A 190 0.52 -27.39 8.33
C ALA A 190 0.42 -28.79 8.97
N THR A 191 -0.23 -28.90 10.13
CA THR A 191 -0.51 -30.18 10.75
C THR A 191 -1.67 -30.84 10.00
N PRO A 192 -1.51 -32.05 9.43
CA PRO A 192 -2.67 -32.79 8.96
C PRO A 192 -3.60 -32.95 10.15
N SER A 193 -4.86 -32.58 9.98
CA SER A 193 -5.91 -32.91 10.94
C SER A 193 -5.94 -34.43 11.02
N GLY A 194 -5.26 -34.98 12.03
CA GLY A 194 -5.34 -36.39 12.35
C GLY A 194 -6.80 -36.71 12.61
N ASP A 195 -7.27 -37.77 11.95
CA ASP A 195 -8.57 -38.39 12.14
C ASP A 195 -9.01 -38.33 13.60
N VAL A 196 -10.06 -37.57 13.87
CA VAL A 196 -10.93 -37.81 15.02
C VAL A 196 -12.27 -38.27 14.45
N SER A 197 -12.28 -39.50 13.91
CA SER A 197 -13.52 -40.28 13.82
C SER A 197 -13.60 -41.14 15.07
N HIS A 198 -14.44 -40.70 16.00
CA HIS A 198 -14.99 -41.54 17.05
C HIS A 198 -15.64 -42.79 16.44
N ALA A 199 -15.24 -43.97 16.93
CA ALA A 199 -16.06 -45.17 17.08
C ALA A 199 -15.53 -45.95 18.28
#